data_AF-A0A8J6A3Y2-F1
#
_entry.id   AF-A0A8J6A3Y2-F1
#
_cell.length_a   1.000
_cell.length_b   1.000
_cell.length_c   1.000
_cell.angle_alpha   90.00
_cell.angle_beta   90.00
_cell.angle_gamma   90.00
#
_symmetry.space_group_name_H-M   'P 1'
#
loop_
_entity.id
_entity.type
_entity.pdbx_description
1 polymer ?
#
loop_
_entity_poly.entity_id
_entity_poly.type
_entity_poly.pdbx_seq_one_letter_code
_entity_poly.pdbx_strand_id
1 'polypeptide(L)'
;MALGQNAMAAPRLRRSVAVYGQYGGHACAGSAFETQLCKPVRGCPIEEGCGERFRCFSGQCISKSLVCNGDSDCEEDSADEDKCEDVENRLSCDIDETPPNIELTGNGYNALTGKFRNRVINTKSFGGQCRKVFSGDGKHYYRLSGNILSYTFQVKINNDFNYEFYNSIWSYVKHTLTIYTSCTSESSFFKSSQSSSNSHASNMSEVLKK
;
A
#
# COMPACT_ATOMS: atom_id res chain seq x y z
N MET A 1 1.38 -25.80 43.32
CA MET A 1 0.93 -26.78 42.30
C MET A 1 0.74 -26.04 40.99
N ALA A 2 1.78 -26.00 40.15
CA ALA A 2 1.63 -25.50 38.79
C ALA A 2 1.00 -26.62 37.95
N LEU A 3 -0.24 -26.41 37.51
CA LEU A 3 -0.86 -27.26 36.51
C LEU A 3 -0.02 -27.15 35.24
N GLY A 4 0.78 -28.18 34.97
CA GLY A 4 1.51 -28.32 33.73
C GLY A 4 0.51 -28.41 32.59
N GLN A 5 0.25 -27.28 31.94
CA GLN A 5 -0.42 -27.27 30.65
C GLN A 5 0.51 -27.98 29.68
N ASN A 6 0.22 -29.25 29.41
CA ASN A 6 0.85 -30.00 28.33
C ASN A 6 0.54 -29.26 27.02
N ALA A 7 1.44 -28.37 26.61
CA ALA A 7 1.40 -27.74 25.31
C ALA A 7 1.57 -28.84 24.27
N MET A 8 0.44 -29.34 23.77
CA MET A 8 0.39 -30.43 22.82
C MET A 8 0.80 -29.86 21.47
N ALA A 9 2.08 -30.03 21.11
CA ALA A 9 2.54 -29.74 19.76
C ALA A 9 1.75 -30.63 18.80
N ALA A 10 1.11 -30.05 17.79
CA ALA A 10 0.34 -30.77 16.80
C ALA A 10 1.03 -30.63 15.44
N PRO A 11 1.37 -31.73 14.73
CA PRO A 11 1.96 -31.67 13.41
C PRO A 11 1.01 -30.93 12.48
N ARG A 12 1.58 -29.97 11.76
CA ARG A 12 0.88 -29.18 10.77
C ARG A 12 1.28 -29.68 9.39
N LEU A 13 0.44 -30.52 8.79
CA LEU A 13 0.60 -30.95 7.41
C LEU A 13 0.30 -29.76 6.50
N ARG A 14 1.23 -29.45 5.59
CA ARG A 14 1.08 -28.37 4.60
C ARG A 14 0.89 -28.98 3.22
N ARG A 15 -0.01 -28.39 2.43
CA ARG A 15 -0.14 -28.70 1.00
C ARG A 15 0.19 -27.48 0.15
N SER A 16 0.74 -27.71 -1.03
CA SER A 16 1.00 -26.66 -2.03
C SER A 16 -0.06 -26.72 -3.13
N VAL A 17 -0.47 -25.55 -3.61
CA VAL A 17 -1.35 -25.44 -4.78
C VAL A 17 -0.47 -25.43 -6.03
N ALA A 18 -0.56 -26.46 -6.86
CA ALA A 18 0.23 -26.56 -8.09
C ALA A 18 -0.29 -25.65 -9.21
N VAL A 19 -1.61 -25.46 -9.29
CA VAL A 19 -2.27 -24.65 -10.31
C VAL A 19 -3.28 -23.72 -9.64
N TYR A 20 -3.14 -22.41 -9.88
CA TYR A 20 -4.02 -21.38 -9.32
C TYR A 20 -5.23 -21.12 -10.22
N GLY A 21 -6.33 -20.64 -9.65
CA GLY A 21 -7.49 -20.18 -10.41
C GLY A 21 -7.18 -18.94 -11.24
N GLN A 22 -7.71 -18.88 -12.46
CA GLN A 22 -7.53 -17.76 -13.40
C GLN A 22 -8.88 -17.30 -13.96
N TYR A 23 -8.90 -16.11 -14.56
CA TYR A 23 -10.06 -15.57 -15.29
C TYR A 23 -11.38 -15.54 -14.51
N GLY A 24 -11.32 -15.22 -13.22
CA GLY A 24 -12.52 -15.21 -12.36
C GLY A 24 -13.10 -16.59 -12.05
N GLY A 25 -12.34 -17.67 -12.27
CA GLY A 25 -12.72 -19.02 -11.91
C GLY A 25 -12.81 -19.25 -10.39
N HIS A 26 -13.18 -20.47 -10.00
CA HIS A 26 -13.40 -20.85 -8.62
C HIS A 26 -12.11 -20.77 -7.78
N ALA A 27 -12.22 -20.23 -6.57
CA ALA A 27 -11.14 -20.28 -5.58
C ALA A 27 -10.89 -21.73 -5.12
N CYS A 28 -9.66 -22.01 -4.68
CA CYS A 28 -9.31 -23.33 -4.15
C CYS A 28 -10.15 -23.68 -2.91
N ALA A 29 -10.75 -24.87 -2.91
CA ALA A 29 -11.52 -25.37 -1.77
C ALA A 29 -10.62 -26.09 -0.72
N GLY A 30 -11.00 -25.95 0.56
CA GLY A 30 -10.31 -26.57 1.70
C GLY A 30 -9.12 -25.75 2.24
N SER A 31 -8.65 -26.08 3.45
CA SER A 31 -7.56 -25.37 4.12
C SER A 31 -6.18 -25.72 3.54
N ALA A 32 -5.22 -24.79 3.59
CA ALA A 32 -3.83 -25.06 3.18
C ALA A 32 -3.05 -25.92 4.20
N PHE A 33 -3.57 -25.97 5.43
CA PHE A 33 -2.97 -26.67 6.56
C PHE A 33 -3.98 -27.60 7.21
N GLU A 34 -3.49 -28.75 7.65
CA GLU A 34 -4.24 -29.70 8.47
C GLU A 34 -3.46 -29.99 9.75
N THR A 35 -4.14 -29.93 10.88
CA THR A 35 -3.55 -30.15 12.20
C THR A 35 -4.00 -31.52 12.71
N GLN A 36 -3.05 -32.40 13.01
CA GLN A 36 -3.34 -33.73 13.58
C GLN A 36 -2.70 -33.89 14.95
N LEU A 37 -3.14 -34.87 15.73
CA LEU A 37 -2.53 -35.19 17.03
C LEU A 37 -1.16 -35.85 16.82
N CYS A 38 -0.15 -35.46 17.61
CA CYS A 38 1.09 -36.24 17.70
C CYS A 38 1.52 -36.53 19.13
N LYS A 39 2.47 -37.46 19.22
CA LYS A 39 3.25 -37.70 20.43
C LYS A 39 4.50 -36.81 20.38
N PRO A 40 4.70 -35.91 21.36
CA PRO A 40 5.87 -35.04 21.39
C PRO A 40 7.14 -35.87 21.63
N VAL A 41 8.12 -35.75 20.74
CA VAL A 41 9.43 -36.43 20.84
C VAL A 41 10.44 -35.58 21.63
N ARG A 42 10.30 -34.26 21.57
CA ARG A 42 11.13 -33.30 22.29
C ARG A 42 10.26 -32.53 23.29
N GLY A 43 10.83 -32.21 24.44
CA GLY A 43 10.18 -31.31 25.41
C GLY A 43 10.00 -29.92 24.82
N CYS A 44 9.03 -29.19 25.37
CA CYS A 44 8.84 -27.78 25.04
C CYS A 44 10.06 -26.97 25.52
N PRO A 45 10.50 -25.95 24.77
CA PRO A 45 11.49 -25.02 25.27
C PRO A 45 10.95 -24.36 26.53
N ILE A 46 11.75 -24.38 27.59
CA ILE A 46 11.45 -23.66 28.82
C ILE A 46 11.72 -22.18 28.53
N GLU A 47 10.87 -21.29 29.02
CA GLU A 47 11.13 -19.86 28.89
C GLU A 47 12.47 -19.52 29.55
N GLU A 48 13.29 -18.76 28.83
CA GLU A 48 14.53 -18.24 29.39
C GLU A 48 14.20 -17.36 30.59
N GLY A 49 14.88 -17.62 31.71
CA GLY A 49 14.74 -16.79 32.90
C GLY A 49 15.19 -15.37 32.61
N CYS A 50 14.54 -14.40 33.23
CA CYS A 50 14.88 -12.98 33.11
C CYS A 50 16.27 -12.62 33.69
N GLY A 51 16.95 -13.56 34.36
CA GLY A 51 18.24 -13.33 35.01
C GLY A 51 18.18 -12.14 35.97
N GLU A 52 19.09 -11.18 35.79
CA GLU A 52 19.15 -9.94 36.56
C GLU A 52 18.28 -8.80 36.00
N ARG A 53 17.37 -9.07 35.06
CA ARG A 53 16.46 -8.08 34.46
C ARG A 53 15.10 -8.05 35.19
N PHE A 54 14.37 -6.96 35.01
CA PHE A 54 13.00 -6.84 35.51
C PHE A 54 12.03 -7.51 34.53
N ARG A 55 11.08 -8.29 35.04
CA ARG A 55 10.10 -9.04 34.24
C ARG A 55 8.76 -8.32 34.24
N CYS A 56 8.33 -7.88 33.06
CA CYS A 56 6.99 -7.35 32.81
C CYS A 56 5.92 -8.46 32.92
N PHE A 57 4.65 -8.08 33.09
CA PHE A 57 3.54 -9.04 33.16
C PHE A 57 3.33 -9.78 31.82
N SER A 58 3.52 -9.09 30.69
CA SER A 58 3.62 -9.66 29.34
C SER A 58 4.72 -10.73 29.15
N GLY A 59 5.68 -10.82 30.07
CA GLY A 59 6.84 -11.72 29.98
C GLY A 59 8.08 -11.08 29.37
N GLN A 60 8.03 -9.82 28.92
CA GLN A 60 9.19 -9.08 28.44
C GLN A 60 10.18 -8.78 29.58
N CYS A 61 11.48 -8.82 29.25
CA CYS A 61 12.56 -8.60 30.20
C CYS A 61 13.32 -7.32 29.88
N ILE A 62 13.25 -6.33 30.78
CA ILE A 62 13.88 -5.02 30.62
C ILE A 62 15.00 -4.78 31.65
N SER A 63 15.89 -3.84 31.38
CA SER A 63 16.95 -3.48 32.33
C SER A 63 16.36 -2.92 33.63
N LYS A 64 16.93 -3.27 34.78
CA LYS A 64 16.55 -2.68 36.09
C LYS A 64 16.71 -1.15 36.13
N SER A 65 17.54 -0.58 35.26
CA SER A 65 17.73 0.87 35.12
C SER A 65 16.53 1.59 34.50
N LEU A 66 15.59 0.85 33.91
CA LEU A 66 14.39 1.38 33.25
C LEU A 66 13.16 1.32 34.16
N VAL A 67 13.29 0.80 35.38
CA VAL A 67 12.17 0.71 36.32
C VAL A 67 12.00 2.06 37.02
N CYS A 68 10.77 2.58 37.06
CA CYS A 68 10.42 3.86 37.66
C CYS A 68 11.17 5.04 37.05
N ASN A 69 11.35 5.05 35.73
CA ASN A 69 12.00 6.15 35.00
C ASN A 69 10.98 7.14 34.39
N GLY A 70 9.68 6.90 34.58
CA GLY A 70 8.59 7.68 34.03
C GLY A 70 8.22 7.34 32.57
N ASP A 71 8.87 6.34 31.98
CA ASP A 71 8.60 5.86 30.62
C ASP A 71 7.91 4.50 30.68
N SER A 72 6.98 4.24 29.75
CA SER A 72 6.38 2.90 29.60
C SER A 72 7.32 2.01 28.78
N ASP A 73 8.23 1.30 29.44
CA ASP A 73 9.13 0.34 28.81
C ASP A 73 8.52 -1.08 28.78
N CYS A 74 7.58 -1.42 29.68
CA CYS A 74 6.75 -2.61 29.57
C CYS A 74 5.57 -2.40 28.58
N GLU A 75 5.79 -2.76 27.31
CA GLU A 75 4.96 -2.42 26.13
C GLU A 75 3.43 -2.51 26.26
N GLU A 76 2.93 -3.51 26.98
CA GLU A 76 1.50 -3.81 27.07
C GLU A 76 0.88 -3.36 28.40
N ASP A 77 1.66 -3.33 29.48
CA ASP A 77 1.13 -3.29 30.85
C ASP A 77 1.67 -2.13 31.70
N SER A 78 2.74 -1.45 31.29
CA SER A 78 3.42 -0.40 32.08
C SER A 78 3.78 -0.82 33.52
N ALA A 79 3.97 -2.12 33.74
CA ALA A 79 4.20 -2.71 35.06
C ALA A 79 5.51 -2.24 35.74
N ASP A 80 6.41 -1.64 34.96
CA ASP A 80 7.63 -0.97 35.39
C ASP A 80 7.39 0.33 36.17
N GLU A 81 6.20 0.94 36.03
CA GLU A 81 5.86 2.24 36.63
C GLU A 81 4.82 2.15 37.76
N ASP A 82 4.31 0.96 38.09
CA ASP A 82 3.19 0.77 39.03
C ASP A 82 3.53 1.00 40.52
N LYS A 83 4.80 0.85 40.92
CA LYS A 83 5.22 0.85 42.35
C LYS A 83 6.39 1.79 42.62
N CYS A 84 6.26 3.03 42.17
CA CYS A 84 7.29 4.05 42.31
C CYS A 84 6.96 4.97 43.49
N GLU A 85 7.70 4.86 44.59
CA GLU A 85 7.49 5.67 45.80
C GLU A 85 7.96 7.13 45.65
N ASP A 86 8.84 7.43 44.67
CA ASP A 86 9.36 8.78 44.37
C ASP A 86 9.48 8.99 42.85
N VAL A 87 8.48 9.62 42.22
CA VAL A 87 8.42 9.80 40.75
C VAL A 87 9.24 11.01 40.28
N GLU A 88 9.29 12.10 41.05
CA GLU A 88 9.80 13.38 40.54
C GLU A 88 11.32 13.44 40.33
N ASN A 89 12.11 12.62 41.03
CA ASN A 89 13.57 12.66 40.94
C ASN A 89 14.16 11.59 39.99
N ARG A 90 13.30 10.81 39.32
CA ARG A 90 13.69 9.69 38.45
C ARG A 90 13.21 9.81 37.01
N LEU A 91 12.45 10.87 36.69
CA LEU A 91 11.97 11.13 35.32
C LEU A 91 13.16 11.21 34.34
N SER A 92 13.12 10.42 33.27
CA SER A 92 14.15 10.45 32.24
C SER A 92 14.14 11.74 31.42
N CYS A 93 12.99 12.41 31.29
CA CYS A 93 12.80 13.60 30.46
C CYS A 93 11.64 14.48 30.95
N ASP A 94 11.73 15.77 30.64
CA ASP A 94 10.63 16.74 30.81
C ASP A 94 9.67 16.80 29.60
N ILE A 95 9.94 16.04 28.54
CA ILE A 95 9.20 16.07 27.27
C ILE A 95 8.89 14.64 26.86
N ASP A 96 7.62 14.31 26.66
CA ASP A 96 7.19 12.97 26.21
C ASP A 96 6.60 12.97 24.79
N GLU A 97 6.55 14.13 24.14
CA GLU A 97 5.95 14.25 22.82
C GLU A 97 6.82 13.59 21.75
N THR A 98 6.35 12.46 21.20
CA THR A 98 7.02 11.77 20.08
C THR A 98 6.63 12.38 18.72
N PRO A 99 7.46 12.22 17.67
CA PRO A 99 7.09 12.61 16.32
C PRO A 99 5.73 12.02 15.88
N PRO A 100 4.93 12.76 15.10
CA PRO A 100 3.61 12.30 14.67
C PRO A 100 3.73 11.02 13.83
N ASN A 101 2.80 10.09 14.05
CA ASN A 101 2.74 8.81 13.35
C ASN A 101 4.01 7.96 13.44
N ILE A 102 4.83 8.16 14.48
CA ILE A 102 6.03 7.34 14.73
C ILE A 102 5.70 5.84 14.77
N GLU A 103 4.52 5.45 15.26
CA GLU A 103 4.06 4.06 15.31
C GLU A 103 3.97 3.41 13.93
N LEU A 104 3.67 4.18 12.88
CA LEU A 104 3.64 3.67 11.50
C LEU A 104 5.02 3.22 11.04
N THR A 105 6.10 3.82 11.57
CA THR A 105 7.48 3.38 11.26
C THR A 105 7.83 2.05 11.92
N GLY A 106 7.16 1.70 13.02
CA GLY A 106 7.32 0.42 13.71
C GLY A 106 6.51 -0.72 13.09
N ASN A 107 5.64 -0.43 12.12
CA ASN A 107 4.79 -1.40 11.46
C ASN A 107 5.58 -2.24 10.45
N GLY A 108 5.25 -3.54 10.38
CA GLY A 108 5.77 -4.41 9.33
C GLY A 108 5.25 -4.00 7.95
N TYR A 109 5.98 -4.37 6.90
CA TYR A 109 5.56 -4.12 5.52
C TYR A 109 5.60 -5.43 4.71
N ASN A 110 4.55 -5.67 3.92
CA ASN A 110 4.49 -6.82 3.02
C ASN A 110 4.67 -6.36 1.56
N ALA A 111 5.83 -6.70 0.98
CA ALA A 111 6.23 -6.30 -0.37
C ALA A 111 5.37 -6.88 -1.50
N LEU A 112 4.77 -8.06 -1.32
CA LEU A 112 3.93 -8.68 -2.35
C LEU A 112 2.53 -8.07 -2.41
N THR A 113 1.98 -7.71 -1.25
CA THR A 113 0.65 -7.10 -1.17
C THR A 113 0.68 -5.57 -1.20
N GLY A 114 1.85 -4.94 -1.03
CA GLY A 114 2.01 -3.50 -0.93
C GLY A 114 1.34 -2.88 0.31
N LYS A 115 1.07 -3.66 1.36
CA LYS A 115 0.27 -3.25 2.53
C LYS A 115 1.10 -3.31 3.81
N PHE A 116 0.86 -2.37 4.70
CA PHE A 116 1.37 -2.40 6.07
C PHE A 116 0.75 -3.55 6.88
N ARG A 117 1.51 -4.04 7.84
CA ARG A 117 1.16 -5.08 8.81
C ARG A 117 1.28 -4.51 10.22
N ASN A 118 1.01 -5.35 11.21
CA ASN A 118 1.02 -4.96 12.61
C ASN A 118 2.41 -4.48 13.06
N ARG A 119 2.43 -3.77 14.19
CA ARG A 119 3.65 -3.30 14.86
C ARG A 119 4.58 -4.47 15.15
N VAL A 120 5.85 -4.30 14.79
CA VAL A 120 6.92 -5.25 15.10
C VAL A 120 7.97 -4.57 15.98
N ILE A 121 8.31 -3.32 15.66
CA ILE A 121 9.27 -2.54 16.44
C ILE A 121 8.50 -1.61 17.37
N ASN A 122 8.78 -1.68 18.66
CA ASN A 122 8.26 -0.71 19.61
C ASN A 122 9.00 0.62 19.49
N THR A 123 8.28 1.63 19.02
CA THR A 123 8.79 2.99 18.87
C THR A 123 8.50 3.89 20.06
N LYS A 124 7.81 3.39 21.10
CA LYS A 124 7.51 4.12 22.34
C LYS A 124 8.51 3.89 23.47
N SER A 125 9.35 2.87 23.38
CA SER A 125 10.43 2.68 24.37
C SER A 125 11.59 3.64 24.10
N PHE A 126 11.93 4.45 25.10
CA PHE A 126 13.00 5.44 25.01
C PHE A 126 14.36 4.88 25.48
N GLY A 127 14.35 3.73 26.16
CA GLY A 127 15.57 3.09 26.65
C GLY A 127 16.31 3.93 27.70
N GLY A 128 15.57 4.73 28.48
CA GLY A 128 16.13 5.59 29.54
C GLY A 128 16.99 6.76 29.03
N GLN A 129 16.87 7.10 27.74
CA GLN A 129 17.59 8.23 27.14
C GLN A 129 16.65 9.37 26.78
N CYS A 130 17.14 10.60 26.97
CA CYS A 130 16.42 11.82 26.63
C CYS A 130 16.91 12.47 25.33
N ARG A 131 16.57 11.86 24.19
CA ARG A 131 16.98 12.36 22.87
C ARG A 131 15.96 13.35 22.32
N LYS A 132 16.13 14.62 22.67
CA LYS A 132 15.29 15.73 22.17
C LYS A 132 15.75 16.17 20.77
N VAL A 133 14.82 16.32 19.83
CA VAL A 133 15.06 16.87 18.48
C VAL A 133 14.15 18.04 18.21
N PHE A 134 14.69 19.10 17.61
CA PHE A 134 13.94 20.31 17.33
C PHE A 134 13.17 20.19 16.00
N SER A 135 11.87 20.49 16.04
CA SER A 135 11.01 20.57 14.85
C SER A 135 10.96 22.01 14.35
N GLY A 136 11.55 22.27 13.19
CA GLY A 136 11.59 23.61 12.58
C GLY A 136 10.20 24.14 12.20
N ASP A 137 9.32 23.26 11.74
CA ASP A 137 7.97 23.63 11.27
C ASP A 137 7.04 24.01 12.44
N GLY A 138 7.18 23.31 13.57
CA GLY A 138 6.28 23.46 14.72
C GLY A 138 6.85 24.24 15.92
N LYS A 139 8.13 24.65 15.87
CA LYS A 139 8.85 25.32 16.98
C LYS A 139 8.76 24.61 18.33
N HIS A 140 8.63 23.28 18.33
CA HIS A 140 8.62 22.46 19.53
C HIS A 140 9.64 21.32 19.41
N TYR A 141 9.90 20.65 20.53
CA TYR A 141 10.84 19.54 20.59
C TYR A 141 10.08 18.23 20.61
N TYR A 142 10.54 17.27 19.82
CA TYR A 142 10.12 15.89 19.93
C TYR A 142 11.14 15.06 20.68
N ARG A 143 10.69 14.00 21.34
CA ARG A 143 11.53 12.97 21.93
C ARG A 143 11.63 11.77 20.98
N LEU A 144 12.87 11.35 20.69
CA LEU A 144 13.14 10.14 19.92
C LEU A 144 13.28 8.92 20.82
N SER A 145 12.71 7.80 20.38
CA SER A 145 12.91 6.50 21.03
C SER A 145 14.33 5.96 20.88
N GLY A 146 14.69 5.04 21.76
CA GLY A 146 16.02 4.43 21.77
C GLY A 146 16.31 3.64 20.49
N ASN A 147 15.27 3.05 19.89
CA ASN A 147 15.36 2.25 18.67
C ASN A 147 15.52 3.08 17.39
N ILE A 148 15.27 4.39 17.43
CA ILE A 148 15.38 5.26 16.24
C ILE A 148 16.82 5.72 16.09
N LEU A 149 17.46 5.35 14.98
CA LEU A 149 18.83 5.77 14.71
C LEU A 149 18.94 7.27 14.42
N SER A 150 18.11 7.77 13.51
CA SER A 150 18.20 9.15 13.00
C SER A 150 16.83 9.72 12.66
N TYR A 151 16.67 11.03 12.82
CA TYR A 151 15.51 11.80 12.40
C TYR A 151 15.96 12.99 11.56
N THR A 152 15.29 13.27 10.45
CA THR A 152 15.68 14.32 9.48
C THR A 152 14.47 15.15 9.07
N PHE A 153 14.62 16.47 9.11
CA PHE A 153 13.59 17.46 8.78
C PHE A 153 13.70 17.98 7.33
N GLN A 154 13.92 17.08 6.36
CA GLN A 154 14.03 17.48 4.95
C GLN A 154 12.68 17.39 4.25
N VAL A 155 12.13 18.53 3.86
CA VAL A 155 10.91 18.60 3.06
C VAL A 155 11.28 18.47 1.58
N LYS A 156 10.81 17.41 0.92
CA LYS A 156 10.94 17.22 -0.53
C LYS A 156 9.57 16.97 -1.13
N ILE A 157 9.15 17.86 -2.03
CA ILE A 157 7.86 17.79 -2.73
C ILE A 157 8.15 17.53 -4.20
N ASN A 158 7.58 16.45 -4.73
CA ASN A 158 7.65 16.14 -6.15
C ASN A 158 6.28 16.42 -6.77
N ASN A 159 6.24 17.17 -7.87
CA ASN A 159 5.03 17.41 -8.66
C ASN A 159 5.22 16.82 -10.05
N ASP A 160 4.18 16.18 -10.57
CA ASP A 160 4.14 15.62 -11.93
C ASP A 160 2.92 16.18 -12.68
N PHE A 161 3.13 16.67 -13.91
CA PHE A 161 2.10 17.29 -14.73
C PHE A 161 2.06 16.63 -16.11
N ASN A 162 0.97 15.93 -16.42
CA ASN A 162 0.75 15.29 -17.72
C ASN A 162 -0.47 15.92 -18.40
N TYR A 163 -0.24 16.60 -19.52
CA TYR A 163 -1.29 17.20 -20.35
C TYR A 163 -1.29 16.57 -21.73
N GLU A 164 -2.44 16.04 -22.15
CA GLU A 164 -2.64 15.46 -23.47
C GLU A 164 -3.73 16.23 -24.21
N PHE A 165 -3.40 16.70 -25.41
CA PHE A 165 -4.34 17.35 -26.32
C PHE A 165 -4.32 16.63 -27.67
N TYR A 166 -5.47 16.11 -28.09
CA TYR A 166 -5.64 15.44 -29.37
C TYR A 166 -6.60 16.23 -30.26
N ASN A 167 -6.21 16.47 -31.51
CA ASN A 167 -7.09 17.02 -32.52
C ASN A 167 -6.98 16.16 -33.79
N SER A 168 -8.08 15.56 -34.22
CA SER A 168 -8.13 14.69 -35.40
C SER A 168 -9.26 15.12 -36.31
N ILE A 169 -8.91 15.46 -37.55
CA ILE A 169 -9.84 15.88 -38.62
C ILE A 169 -9.66 14.91 -39.78
N TRP A 170 -10.77 14.44 -40.35
CA TRP A 170 -10.78 13.58 -41.53
C TRP A 170 -11.80 14.09 -42.55
N SER A 171 -11.45 14.03 -43.84
CA SER A 171 -12.32 14.41 -44.95
C SER A 171 -12.10 13.45 -46.10
N TYR A 172 -13.18 12.83 -46.58
CA TYR A 172 -13.15 11.91 -47.71
C TYR A 172 -14.18 12.37 -48.74
N VAL A 173 -13.72 12.51 -49.98
CA VAL A 173 -14.58 12.87 -51.12
C VAL A 173 -14.35 11.83 -52.21
N LYS A 174 -15.44 11.25 -52.74
CA LYS A 174 -15.40 10.33 -53.87
C LYS A 174 -16.38 10.78 -54.92
N HIS A 175 -15.88 11.01 -56.12
CA HIS A 175 -16.67 11.38 -57.28
C HIS A 175 -16.52 10.31 -58.36
N THR A 176 -17.63 9.84 -58.91
CA THR A 176 -17.65 8.88 -60.02
C THR A 176 -18.67 9.32 -61.04
N LEU A 177 -18.24 9.52 -62.27
CA LEU A 177 -19.07 9.93 -63.38
C LEU A 177 -18.85 8.92 -64.50
N THR A 178 -19.95 8.34 -64.97
CA THR A 178 -19.94 7.41 -66.10
C THR A 178 -20.93 7.94 -67.13
N ILE A 179 -20.41 8.38 -68.28
CA ILE A 179 -21.21 8.86 -69.41
C ILE A 179 -21.23 7.76 -70.46
N TYR A 180 -22.43 7.42 -70.92
CA TYR A 180 -22.65 6.63 -72.12
C TYR A 180 -23.41 7.49 -73.13
N THR A 181 -22.90 7.55 -74.35
CA THR A 181 -23.57 8.19 -75.49
C THR A 181 -23.76 7.16 -76.59
N SER A 182 -24.95 7.13 -77.18
CA SER A 182 -25.23 6.32 -78.37
C SER A 182 -26.08 7.15 -79.33
N CYS A 183 -25.73 7.13 -80.61
CA CYS A 183 -26.42 7.87 -81.65
C CYS A 183 -26.56 6.95 -82.87
N THR A 184 -27.76 6.88 -83.45
CA THR A 184 -28.04 6.15 -84.70
C THR A 184 -28.61 7.14 -85.71
N SER A 185 -28.07 7.13 -86.93
CA SER A 185 -28.52 8.01 -88.01
C SER A 185 -29.22 7.21 -89.10
N GLU A 186 -30.50 7.50 -89.33
CA GLU A 186 -31.20 7.15 -90.57
C GLU A 186 -31.61 8.43 -91.31
N SER A 187 -31.43 8.44 -92.63
CA SER A 187 -31.70 9.58 -93.50
C SER A 187 -33.16 9.56 -94.00
N SER A 188 -33.96 10.61 -93.72
CA SER A 188 -34.86 11.30 -94.69
C SER A 188 -35.87 12.31 -94.07
N PHE A 189 -36.00 13.46 -94.76
CA PHE A 189 -37.07 14.50 -94.83
C PHE A 189 -37.82 15.04 -93.58
N PHE A 190 -37.56 16.33 -93.30
CA PHE A 190 -38.32 17.37 -92.56
C PHE A 190 -39.22 17.00 -91.36
N LYS A 191 -38.74 17.34 -90.14
CA LYS A 191 -39.52 17.96 -89.05
C LYS A 191 -38.57 18.56 -88.01
N SER A 192 -38.79 19.82 -87.62
CA SER A 192 -38.06 20.50 -86.55
C SER A 192 -38.30 19.78 -85.23
N SER A 193 -37.23 19.38 -84.53
CA SER A 193 -37.30 18.98 -83.12
C SER A 193 -35.96 19.28 -82.48
N GLN A 194 -35.94 20.34 -81.67
CA GLN A 194 -34.79 20.72 -80.86
C GLN A 194 -34.82 19.84 -79.61
N SER A 195 -33.91 18.87 -79.50
CA SER A 195 -33.73 18.08 -78.29
C SER A 195 -32.61 18.69 -77.45
N SER A 196 -33.01 19.33 -76.36
CA SER A 196 -32.13 19.93 -75.37
C SER A 196 -31.21 18.88 -74.73
N SER A 197 -29.90 19.12 -74.78
CA SER A 197 -28.93 18.43 -73.94
C SER A 197 -28.97 19.05 -72.54
N ASN A 198 -29.59 18.37 -71.57
CA ASN A 198 -29.45 18.74 -70.16
C ASN A 198 -28.13 18.19 -69.62
N SER A 199 -27.10 19.03 -69.53
CA SER A 199 -25.94 18.76 -68.70
C SER A 199 -26.31 19.02 -67.24
N HIS A 200 -26.61 17.97 -66.47
CA HIS A 200 -26.62 18.08 -65.01
C HIS A 200 -25.19 17.96 -64.50
N ALA A 201 -24.50 19.09 -64.38
CA ALA A 201 -23.36 19.19 -63.47
C ALA A 201 -23.92 19.41 -62.06
N SER A 202 -23.92 18.37 -61.23
CA SER A 202 -24.16 18.54 -59.80
C SER A 202 -22.91 19.20 -59.19
N ASN A 203 -23.01 20.50 -58.90
CA ASN A 203 -21.97 21.24 -58.18
C ASN A 203 -21.69 20.57 -56.82
N MET A 204 -20.42 20.37 -56.51
CA MET A 204 -19.97 19.93 -55.20
C MET A 204 -19.46 21.15 -54.40
N SER A 205 -20.07 21.39 -53.26
CA SER A 205 -19.55 22.30 -52.25
C SER A 205 -18.41 21.63 -51.49
N GLU A 206 -17.23 22.23 -51.51
CA GLU A 206 -16.18 21.94 -50.53
C GLU A 206 -16.68 22.39 -49.16
N VAL A 207 -17.03 21.43 -48.31
CA VAL A 207 -17.27 21.68 -46.89
C VAL A 207 -15.96 21.40 -46.15
N LEU A 208 -15.14 22.44 -46.03
CA LEU A 208 -14.05 22.47 -45.07
C LEU A 208 -14.67 22.63 -43.68
N LYS A 209 -14.85 21.54 -42.94
CA LYS A 209 -15.17 21.62 -41.50
C LYS A 209 -13.86 21.59 -40.71
N LYS A 210 -13.55 22.76 -40.13
CA LYS A 210 -12.54 22.97 -39.09
C LYS A 210 -12.82 22.12 -37.86
#